data_AF-A0AAW0RV99-F1
#
_entry.id   AF-A0AAW0RV99-F1
#
_cell.length_a   1.000
_cell.length_b   1.000
_cell.length_c   1.000
_cell.angle_alpha   90.00
_cell.angle_beta   90.00
_cell.angle_gamma   90.00
#
_symmetry.space_group_name_H-M   'P 1'
#
loop_
_entity.id
_entity.type
_entity.pdbx_description
1 polymer ?
#
loop_
_entity_poly.entity_id
_entity_poly.type
_entity_poly.pdbx_seq_one_letter_code
_entity_poly.pdbx_strand_id
1 'polypeptide(L)'
;MVQCAYSPSGSYGEMLRYSFYALAVVLTIVWRRVGWVAKVALGAVMVYSATTAIHSVVLATIRTRLVLGIDPEADNYELVRVQGLSQALSYDEAAAAGDNALWMPVVPVAWDADVDPVLAIVGFTFLVLLPMQIWSLTLRESMREPGVKLLLSLWGVFLFAGSLCALVAEAYVQIWAFPQMRFCPRGFHDALPLMNDGSQTVGGTWDGQDRYHWNRTVRAHFVDKSDTRPLSNMRIYPCFDTAWPLRDVTEIKVLPGHFGSLTEGNTFWSALVAMYFLFGATSVANLSIAVVMSKPGRRLFAMMRLHYFSKFWSDANAHRLGLSQVRYP
;
A
#
# COMPACT_ATOMS: atom_id res chain seq x y z
N MET A 1 -8.60 13.71 -16.76
CA MET A 1 -7.89 13.74 -15.46
C MET A 1 -6.69 12.82 -15.57
N VAL A 2 -5.67 13.03 -14.75
CA VAL A 2 -4.44 12.22 -14.77
C VAL A 2 -4.10 11.77 -13.36
N GLN A 3 -3.32 10.70 -13.29
CA GLN A 3 -2.74 10.21 -12.05
C GLN A 3 -1.23 10.19 -12.20
N CYS A 4 -0.52 10.90 -11.34
CA CYS A 4 0.92 10.78 -11.25
C CYS A 4 1.29 9.74 -10.20
N ALA A 5 2.12 8.79 -10.58
CA ALA A 5 2.54 7.71 -9.72
C ALA A 5 4.03 7.39 -9.92
N TYR A 6 4.71 7.08 -8.83
CA TYR A 6 5.98 6.35 -8.88
C TYR A 6 5.70 4.92 -9.30
N SER A 7 6.62 4.34 -10.07
CA SER A 7 6.56 2.91 -10.34
C SER A 7 6.93 2.10 -9.10
N PRO A 8 6.40 0.87 -8.97
CA PRO A 8 6.84 -0.04 -7.93
C PRO A 8 8.36 -0.17 -7.96
N SER A 9 9.01 -0.03 -6.82
CA SER A 9 10.45 -0.18 -6.71
C SER A 9 10.86 -1.61 -7.08
N GLY A 10 12.08 -1.76 -7.59
CA GLY A 10 12.60 -3.08 -7.97
C GLY A 10 12.54 -4.11 -6.84
N SER A 11 12.64 -3.66 -5.58
CA SER A 11 12.53 -4.47 -4.37
C SER A 11 11.17 -5.17 -4.19
N TYR A 12 10.12 -4.64 -4.83
CA TYR A 12 8.77 -5.19 -4.85
C TYR A 12 8.33 -5.63 -6.24
N GLY A 13 9.29 -5.91 -7.14
CA GLY A 13 9.01 -6.50 -8.44
C GLY A 13 8.20 -7.80 -8.33
N GLU A 14 7.48 -8.13 -9.40
CA GLU A 14 6.61 -9.32 -9.46
C GLU A 14 7.34 -10.62 -9.08
N MET A 15 8.54 -10.82 -9.63
CA MET A 15 9.35 -12.02 -9.39
C MET A 15 9.70 -12.20 -7.91
N LEU A 16 10.12 -11.12 -7.23
CA LEU A 16 10.46 -11.16 -5.80
C LEU A 16 9.23 -11.45 -4.94
N ARG A 17 8.10 -10.83 -5.26
CA ARG A 17 6.82 -11.09 -4.58
C ARG A 17 6.36 -12.54 -4.72
N TYR A 18 6.37 -13.08 -5.95
CA TYR A 18 6.00 -14.48 -6.17
C TYR A 18 6.93 -15.44 -5.45
N SER A 19 8.24 -15.16 -5.48
CA SER A 19 9.22 -15.96 -4.75
C SER A 19 8.93 -15.93 -3.24
N PHE A 20 8.64 -14.75 -2.69
CA PHE A 20 8.27 -14.60 -1.29
C PHE A 20 7.01 -15.40 -0.90
N TYR A 21 5.92 -15.26 -1.66
CA TYR A 21 4.68 -15.98 -1.38
C TYR A 21 4.84 -17.49 -1.55
N ALA A 22 5.61 -17.93 -2.55
CA ALA A 22 5.95 -19.35 -2.73
C ALA A 22 6.71 -19.89 -1.51
N LEU A 23 7.74 -19.20 -1.03
CA LEU A 23 8.48 -19.61 0.17
C LEU A 23 7.57 -19.64 1.41
N ALA A 24 6.75 -18.60 1.61
CA ALA A 24 5.86 -18.51 2.74
C ALA A 24 4.81 -19.63 2.74
N VAL A 25 4.07 -19.84 1.66
CA VAL A 25 3.01 -20.86 1.60
C VAL A 25 3.59 -22.27 1.52
N VAL A 26 4.48 -22.52 0.55
CA VAL A 26 4.95 -23.87 0.24
C VAL A 26 5.84 -24.41 1.35
N LEU A 27 6.76 -23.60 1.90
CA LEU A 27 7.78 -24.12 2.81
C LEU A 27 7.41 -24.02 4.29
N THR A 28 6.51 -23.12 4.69
CA THR A 28 6.15 -22.98 6.12
C THR A 28 4.83 -23.66 6.49
N ILE A 29 3.88 -23.73 5.55
CA ILE A 29 2.53 -24.29 5.79
C ILE A 29 2.43 -25.71 5.22
N VAL A 30 2.85 -25.91 3.98
CA VAL A 30 2.68 -27.18 3.24
C VAL A 30 3.82 -28.15 3.55
N TRP A 31 5.07 -27.69 3.58
CA TRP A 31 6.24 -28.52 3.87
C TRP A 31 6.38 -28.78 5.38
N ARG A 32 5.65 -29.78 5.87
CA ARG A 32 5.60 -30.15 7.30
C ARG A 32 6.85 -30.86 7.83
N ARG A 33 7.81 -31.21 6.97
CA ARG A 33 9.04 -31.91 7.40
C ARG A 33 10.05 -30.92 7.95
N VAL A 34 10.52 -31.18 9.17
CA VAL A 34 11.62 -30.44 9.80
C VAL A 34 12.89 -30.76 9.03
N GLY A 35 13.44 -29.75 8.36
CA GLY A 35 14.68 -29.85 7.62
C GLY A 35 15.38 -28.51 7.59
N TRP A 36 16.68 -28.52 7.31
CA TRP A 36 17.48 -27.30 7.21
C TRP A 36 16.89 -26.32 6.19
N VAL A 37 16.33 -26.81 5.09
CA VAL A 37 15.64 -26.01 4.05
C VAL A 37 14.47 -25.21 4.63
N ALA A 38 13.64 -25.82 5.49
CA ALA A 38 12.50 -25.12 6.08
C ALA A 38 12.94 -24.02 7.07
N LYS A 39 14.06 -24.23 7.78
CA LYS A 39 14.67 -23.20 8.65
C LYS A 39 15.22 -22.04 7.83
N VAL A 40 15.93 -22.32 6.73
CA VAL A 40 16.44 -21.29 5.81
C VAL A 40 15.30 -20.50 5.17
N ALA A 41 14.24 -21.18 4.71
CA ALA A 41 13.07 -20.55 4.13
C ALA A 41 12.33 -19.66 5.13
N LEU A 42 12.12 -20.14 6.36
CA LEU A 42 11.55 -19.34 7.44
C LEU A 42 12.41 -18.10 7.71
N GLY A 43 13.74 -18.26 7.79
CA GLY A 43 14.67 -17.13 7.93
C GLY A 43 14.54 -16.11 6.80
N ALA A 44 14.48 -16.55 5.54
CA ALA A 44 14.31 -15.67 4.39
C ALA A 44 12.98 -14.91 4.43
N VAL A 45 11.88 -15.59 4.76
CA VAL A 45 10.55 -14.97 4.95
C VAL A 45 10.60 -13.96 6.09
N MET A 46 11.24 -14.29 7.22
CA MET A 46 11.38 -13.41 8.36
C MET A 46 12.16 -12.13 7.99
N VAL A 47 13.30 -12.26 7.31
CA VAL A 47 14.14 -11.12 6.93
C VAL A 47 13.40 -10.21 5.95
N TYR A 48 12.82 -10.77 4.88
CA TYR A 48 12.14 -9.97 3.85
C TYR A 48 10.88 -9.29 4.38
N SER A 49 10.10 -9.97 5.23
CA SER A 49 8.93 -9.36 5.87
C SER A 49 9.31 -8.33 6.93
N ALA A 50 10.42 -8.53 7.66
CA ALA A 50 10.91 -7.55 8.63
C ALA A 50 11.46 -6.28 7.96
N THR A 51 12.21 -6.40 6.86
CA THR A 51 12.66 -5.23 6.09
C THR A 51 11.48 -4.48 5.50
N THR A 52 10.47 -5.19 5.00
CA THR A 52 9.25 -4.58 4.49
C THR A 52 8.43 -3.92 5.61
N ALA A 53 8.41 -4.49 6.82
CA ALA A 53 7.80 -3.86 7.99
C ALA A 53 8.50 -2.54 8.35
N ILE A 54 9.83 -2.51 8.34
CA ILE A 54 10.58 -1.25 8.54
C ILE A 54 10.23 -0.25 7.44
N HIS A 55 10.19 -0.67 6.18
CA HIS A 55 9.80 0.21 5.07
C HIS A 55 8.40 0.79 5.28
N SER A 56 7.44 -0.01 5.74
CA SER A 56 6.08 0.46 6.04
C SER A 56 6.04 1.53 7.14
N VAL A 57 6.90 1.43 8.16
CA VAL A 57 7.03 2.45 9.22
C VAL A 57 7.58 3.74 8.65
N VAL A 58 8.61 3.64 7.80
CA VAL A 58 9.20 4.80 7.12
C VAL A 58 8.16 5.48 6.21
N LEU A 59 7.43 4.71 5.39
CA LEU A 59 6.36 5.23 4.53
C LEU A 59 5.27 5.94 5.34
N ALA A 60 4.79 5.32 6.43
CA ALA A 60 3.80 5.94 7.29
C ALA A 60 4.33 7.24 7.93
N THR A 61 5.60 7.27 8.36
CA THR A 61 6.23 8.45 8.98
C THR A 61 6.41 9.60 7.99
N ILE A 62 6.88 9.31 6.78
CA ILE A 62 7.04 10.33 5.73
C ILE A 62 5.67 10.90 5.36
N ARG A 63 4.67 10.03 5.20
CA ARG A 63 3.30 10.45 4.90
C ARG A 63 2.72 11.32 5.99
N THR A 64 2.76 10.89 7.25
CA THR A 64 2.25 11.71 8.37
C THR A 64 2.92 13.08 8.43
N ARG A 65 4.22 13.20 8.13
CA ARG A 65 4.89 14.50 8.02
C ARG A 65 4.42 15.32 6.84
N LEU A 66 4.21 14.71 5.67
CA LEU A 66 3.62 15.39 4.52
C LEU A 66 2.21 15.91 4.85
N VAL A 67 1.38 15.14 5.56
CA VAL A 67 0.03 15.59 5.98
C VAL A 67 0.10 16.67 7.04
N LEU A 68 0.91 16.49 8.09
CA LEU A 68 1.00 17.45 9.18
C LEU A 68 1.67 18.76 8.75
N GLY A 69 2.43 18.74 7.66
CA GLY A 69 2.89 19.95 6.97
C GLY A 69 1.78 20.65 6.19
N ILE A 70 0.73 19.93 5.81
CA ILE A 70 -0.51 20.43 5.21
C ILE A 70 -1.56 20.51 6.34
N ASP A 71 -1.30 21.36 7.33
CA ASP A 71 -2.26 21.60 8.40
C ASP A 71 -3.55 22.20 7.78
N PRO A 72 -4.75 21.64 8.04
CA PRO A 72 -6.01 22.11 7.46
C PRO A 72 -6.41 23.50 7.93
N GLU A 73 -5.85 23.99 9.04
CA GLU A 73 -5.89 25.41 9.45
C GLU A 73 -4.63 26.17 8.98
N ALA A 74 -3.61 25.48 8.50
CA ALA A 74 -2.48 26.14 7.87
C ALA A 74 -2.90 26.71 6.53
N ASP A 75 -2.80 28.03 6.53
CA ASP A 75 -2.77 29.01 5.46
C ASP A 75 -1.80 28.70 4.28
N ASN A 76 -1.28 27.47 4.14
CA ASN A 76 -0.16 27.06 3.30
C ASN A 76 -0.57 26.21 2.08
N TYR A 77 -1.85 26.17 1.72
CA TYR A 77 -2.29 25.59 0.46
C TYR A 77 -2.22 26.64 -0.65
N GLU A 78 -1.68 26.26 -1.81
CA GLU A 78 -1.62 27.16 -2.94
C GLU A 78 -2.97 27.29 -3.63
N LEU A 79 -3.39 28.52 -3.89
CA LEU A 79 -4.69 28.81 -4.48
C LEU A 79 -4.53 29.13 -5.97
N VAL A 80 -5.16 28.30 -6.80
CA VAL A 80 -5.26 28.56 -8.24
C VAL A 80 -6.67 29.06 -8.56
N ARG A 81 -6.74 30.17 -9.29
CA ARG A 81 -8.00 30.70 -9.83
C ARG A 81 -8.37 29.92 -11.09
N VAL A 82 -9.45 29.16 -11.02
CA VAL A 82 -9.99 28.39 -12.14
C VAL A 82 -11.32 29.01 -12.55
N GLN A 83 -11.53 29.26 -13.84
CA GLN A 83 -12.85 29.61 -14.37
C GLN A 83 -13.65 28.33 -14.59
N GLY A 84 -14.78 28.18 -13.88
CA GLY A 84 -15.62 26.99 -14.02
C GLY A 84 -16.71 26.88 -12.95
N LEU A 85 -17.74 26.10 -13.25
CA LEU A 85 -18.80 25.74 -12.31
C LEU A 85 -18.25 24.69 -11.33
N SER A 86 -18.22 24.99 -10.03
CA SER A 86 -18.00 23.98 -9.00
C SER A 86 -19.20 23.02 -9.00
N GLN A 87 -18.95 21.72 -9.12
CA GLN A 87 -20.00 20.70 -8.93
C GLN A 87 -20.34 20.47 -7.45
N ALA A 88 -19.60 21.08 -6.52
CA ALA A 88 -19.72 20.87 -5.08
C ALA A 88 -20.41 22.02 -4.32
N LEU A 89 -20.59 23.19 -4.96
CA LEU A 89 -21.40 24.30 -4.44
C LEU A 89 -22.78 24.26 -5.11
N SER A 90 -23.83 24.51 -4.34
CA SER A 90 -25.17 24.67 -4.93
C SER A 90 -25.14 25.86 -5.89
N TYR A 91 -25.79 25.70 -7.05
CA TYR A 91 -25.84 26.67 -8.15
C TYR A 91 -26.18 28.10 -7.68
N ASP A 92 -26.97 28.22 -6.61
CA ASP A 92 -27.47 29.49 -6.09
C ASP A 92 -26.40 30.31 -5.34
N GLU A 93 -25.36 29.68 -4.77
CA GLU A 93 -24.29 30.40 -4.05
C GLU A 93 -23.18 30.90 -5.00
N ALA A 94 -22.91 30.16 -6.08
CA ALA A 94 -21.92 30.55 -7.10
C ALA A 94 -22.46 31.63 -8.05
N ALA A 95 -23.77 31.62 -8.34
CA ALA A 95 -24.42 32.62 -9.19
C ALA A 95 -24.60 33.98 -8.50
N ALA A 96 -24.71 34.02 -7.16
CA ALA A 96 -24.92 35.24 -6.39
C ALA A 96 -23.67 36.14 -6.29
N ALA A 97 -22.46 35.61 -6.53
CA ALA A 97 -21.19 36.32 -6.34
C ALA A 97 -20.70 37.12 -7.57
N GLY A 98 -21.33 36.98 -8.74
CA GLY A 98 -21.01 37.76 -9.95
C GLY A 98 -19.61 37.52 -10.55
N ASP A 99 -18.79 36.65 -9.97
CA ASP A 99 -17.48 36.23 -10.46
C ASP A 99 -17.44 34.70 -10.54
N ASN A 100 -17.49 34.14 -11.76
CA ASN A 100 -17.49 32.69 -12.03
C ASN A 100 -16.11 32.04 -11.78
N ALA A 101 -15.34 32.59 -10.85
CA ALA A 101 -13.99 32.17 -10.52
C ALA A 101 -13.99 31.32 -9.26
N LEU A 102 -13.68 30.04 -9.42
CA LEU A 102 -13.45 29.10 -8.33
C LEU A 102 -11.98 29.14 -7.94
N TRP A 103 -11.69 29.37 -6.66
CA TRP A 103 -10.35 29.18 -6.12
C TRP A 103 -10.20 27.74 -5.62
N MET A 104 -9.17 27.04 -6.10
CA MET A 104 -8.95 25.64 -5.77
C MET A 104 -7.56 25.44 -5.17
N PRO A 105 -7.43 24.71 -4.05
CA PRO A 105 -6.13 24.34 -3.51
C PRO A 105 -5.44 23.35 -4.45
N VAL A 106 -4.18 23.62 -4.81
CA VAL A 106 -3.34 22.72 -5.61
C VAL A 106 -2.12 22.32 -4.79
N VAL A 107 -2.00 21.02 -4.51
CA VAL A 107 -0.83 20.45 -3.82
C VAL A 107 -0.17 19.43 -4.74
N PRO A 108 1.13 19.56 -5.04
CA PRO A 108 1.82 18.61 -5.90
C PRO A 108 2.11 17.32 -5.13
N VAL A 109 1.46 16.24 -5.55
CA VAL A 109 1.60 14.91 -4.93
C VAL A 109 1.77 13.87 -6.04
N ALA A 110 2.55 12.84 -5.76
CA ALA A 110 2.64 11.63 -6.58
C ALA A 110 2.27 10.40 -5.74
N TRP A 111 1.53 9.48 -6.34
CA TRP A 111 1.15 8.21 -5.75
C TRP A 111 2.38 7.29 -5.64
N ASP A 112 2.71 6.81 -4.46
CA ASP A 112 3.76 5.79 -4.31
C ASP A 112 3.16 4.39 -4.45
N ALA A 113 3.49 3.70 -5.54
CA ALA A 113 2.99 2.36 -5.82
C ALA A 113 3.61 1.27 -4.93
N ASP A 114 4.56 1.61 -4.05
CA ASP A 114 5.11 0.66 -3.08
C ASP A 114 4.17 0.36 -1.92
N VAL A 115 3.12 1.15 -1.69
CA VAL A 115 2.22 0.93 -0.55
C VAL A 115 1.46 -0.39 -0.65
N ASP A 116 0.86 -0.68 -1.82
CA ASP A 116 0.14 -1.93 -2.05
C ASP A 116 1.01 -3.18 -1.82
N PRO A 117 2.20 -3.35 -2.44
CA PRO A 117 3.02 -4.51 -2.21
C PRO A 117 3.58 -4.59 -0.79
N VAL A 118 3.90 -3.44 -0.15
CA VAL A 118 4.35 -3.41 1.25
C VAL A 118 3.26 -3.95 2.18
N LEU A 119 2.02 -3.48 2.02
CA LEU A 119 0.87 -3.98 2.78
C LEU A 119 0.63 -5.46 2.47
N ALA A 120 0.69 -5.85 1.20
CA ALA A 120 0.45 -7.22 0.77
C ALA A 120 1.50 -8.20 1.33
N ILE A 121 2.76 -7.81 1.50
CA ILE A 121 3.80 -8.66 2.07
C ILE A 121 3.67 -8.72 3.59
N VAL A 122 3.65 -7.57 4.27
CA VAL A 122 3.69 -7.51 5.74
C VAL A 122 2.36 -7.99 6.33
N GLY A 123 1.25 -7.54 5.76
CA GLY A 123 -0.10 -7.96 6.15
C GLY A 123 -0.31 -9.45 5.93
N PHE A 124 0.08 -9.99 4.77
CA PHE A 124 0.01 -11.44 4.53
C PHE A 124 0.83 -12.23 5.54
N THR A 125 2.06 -11.80 5.81
CA THR A 125 2.93 -12.50 6.77
C THR A 125 2.32 -12.49 8.17
N PHE A 126 1.73 -11.37 8.58
CA PHE A 126 1.06 -11.25 9.86
C PHE A 126 -0.19 -12.15 9.95
N LEU A 127 -0.97 -12.26 8.88
CA LEU A 127 -2.10 -13.19 8.77
C LEU A 127 -1.66 -14.65 8.86
N VAL A 128 -0.58 -15.00 8.16
CA VAL A 128 -0.07 -16.37 8.10
C VAL A 128 0.74 -16.77 9.34
N LEU A 129 1.20 -15.81 10.15
CA LEU A 129 1.87 -16.09 11.42
C LEU A 129 1.03 -16.99 12.33
N LEU A 130 -0.29 -16.78 12.37
CA LEU A 130 -1.21 -17.55 13.19
C LEU A 130 -1.26 -19.03 12.77
N PRO A 131 -1.57 -19.40 11.51
CA PRO A 131 -1.51 -20.79 11.08
C PRO A 131 -0.09 -21.37 11.19
N MET A 132 0.98 -20.57 11.03
CA MET A 132 2.35 -21.05 11.29
C MET A 132 2.57 -21.44 12.75
N GLN A 133 2.18 -20.62 13.73
CA GLN A 133 2.28 -20.94 15.17
C GLN A 133 1.50 -22.20 15.54
N ILE A 134 0.41 -22.44 14.82
CA ILE A 134 -0.55 -23.49 15.09
C ILE A 134 -0.14 -24.82 14.44
N TRP A 135 0.30 -24.80 13.18
CA TRP A 135 0.53 -25.99 12.35
C TRP A 135 2.01 -26.29 12.09
N SER A 136 2.88 -25.28 12.01
CA SER A 136 4.28 -25.50 11.65
C SER A 136 5.03 -26.26 12.75
N LEU A 137 5.61 -27.42 12.41
CA LEU A 137 6.49 -28.17 13.32
C LEU A 137 7.82 -27.43 13.49
N THR A 138 8.37 -26.92 12.39
CA THR A 138 9.62 -26.15 12.34
C THR A 138 9.59 -24.98 13.32
N LEU A 139 8.54 -24.16 13.29
CA LEU A 139 8.40 -23.00 14.18
C LEU A 139 8.28 -23.41 15.65
N ARG A 140 7.55 -24.50 15.94
CA ARG A 140 7.35 -25.00 17.31
C ARG A 140 8.61 -25.58 17.92
N GLU A 141 9.41 -26.29 17.14
CA GLU A 141 10.71 -26.79 17.58
C GLU A 141 11.69 -25.64 17.81
N SER A 142 11.76 -24.70 16.86
CA SER A 142 12.55 -23.47 17.00
C SER A 142 12.17 -22.64 18.24
N MET A 143 10.89 -22.60 18.62
CA MET A 143 10.44 -21.89 19.83
C MET A 143 10.87 -22.54 21.16
N ARG A 144 11.42 -23.76 21.17
CA ARG A 144 11.99 -24.36 22.38
C ARG A 144 13.35 -23.75 22.75
N GLU A 145 14.07 -23.25 21.76
CA GLU A 145 15.34 -22.58 21.96
C GLU A 145 15.09 -21.13 22.43
N PRO A 146 15.61 -20.71 23.60
CA PRO A 146 15.27 -19.42 24.19
C PRO A 146 15.68 -18.23 23.31
N GLY A 147 16.84 -18.30 22.64
CA GLY A 147 17.31 -17.25 21.73
C GLY A 147 16.41 -17.11 20.49
N VAL A 148 16.01 -18.22 19.89
CA VAL A 148 15.14 -18.22 18.70
C VAL A 148 13.71 -17.81 19.06
N LYS A 149 13.23 -18.17 20.26
CA LYS A 149 11.95 -17.70 20.78
C LYS A 149 11.89 -16.18 20.89
N LEU A 150 12.96 -15.54 21.39
CA LEU A 150 13.04 -14.08 21.45
C LEU A 150 12.99 -13.46 20.04
N LEU A 151 13.79 -14.00 19.12
CA LEU A 151 13.82 -13.54 17.72
C LEU A 151 12.44 -13.62 17.06
N LEU A 152 11.73 -14.75 17.23
CA LEU A 152 10.38 -14.95 16.70
C LEU A 152 9.35 -14.01 17.34
N SER A 153 9.50 -13.73 18.64
CA SER A 153 8.64 -12.77 19.33
C SER A 153 8.86 -11.35 18.82
N LEU A 154 10.12 -10.94 18.63
CA LEU A 154 10.47 -9.64 18.06
C LEU A 154 9.95 -9.51 16.64
N TRP A 155 10.10 -10.56 15.83
CA TRP A 155 9.53 -10.61 14.49
C TRP A 155 8.01 -10.43 14.49
N GLY A 156 7.29 -11.08 15.40
CA GLY A 156 5.85 -10.88 15.58
C GLY A 156 5.47 -9.42 15.92
N VAL A 157 6.25 -8.76 16.79
CA VAL A 157 6.05 -7.34 17.12
C VAL A 157 6.30 -6.45 15.90
N PHE A 158 7.38 -6.71 15.14
CA PHE A 158 7.67 -5.98 13.90
C PHE A 158 6.56 -6.15 12.87
N LEU A 159 6.04 -7.36 12.69
CA LEU A 159 4.92 -7.61 11.78
C LEU A 159 3.65 -6.89 12.20
N PHE A 160 3.34 -6.86 13.50
CA PHE A 160 2.19 -6.11 14.02
C PHE A 160 2.33 -4.61 13.75
N ALA A 161 3.47 -4.03 14.17
CA ALA A 161 3.75 -2.60 13.98
C ALA A 161 3.76 -2.22 12.50
N GLY A 162 4.45 -3.01 11.67
CA GLY A 162 4.52 -2.79 10.23
C GLY A 162 3.18 -2.94 9.52
N SER A 163 2.37 -3.95 9.89
CA SER A 163 1.03 -4.11 9.31
C SER A 163 0.13 -2.92 9.65
N LEU A 164 0.19 -2.42 10.88
CA LEU A 164 -0.55 -1.23 11.29
C LEU A 164 -0.09 0.00 10.50
N CYS A 165 1.23 0.21 10.38
CA CYS A 165 1.79 1.32 9.60
C CYS A 165 1.43 1.22 8.11
N ALA A 166 1.49 0.03 7.52
CA ALA A 166 1.09 -0.20 6.14
C ALA A 166 -0.41 0.07 5.92
N LEU A 167 -1.27 -0.36 6.83
CA LEU A 167 -2.72 -0.06 6.79
C LEU A 167 -3.00 1.43 6.88
N VAL A 168 -2.32 2.15 7.78
CA VAL A 168 -2.44 3.60 7.88
C VAL A 168 -1.93 4.28 6.60
N ALA A 169 -0.79 3.84 6.07
CA ALA A 169 -0.24 4.37 4.84
C ALA A 169 -1.19 4.15 3.65
N GLU A 170 -1.82 2.98 3.55
CA GLU A 170 -2.81 2.59 2.54
C GLU A 170 -4.08 3.44 2.64
N ALA A 171 -4.70 3.48 3.82
CA ALA A 171 -5.87 4.31 4.06
C ALA A 171 -5.59 5.78 3.70
N TYR A 172 -4.37 6.25 3.98
CA TYR A 172 -3.96 7.59 3.58
C TYR A 172 -3.86 7.75 2.07
N VAL A 173 -3.19 6.84 1.33
CA VAL A 173 -3.13 7.00 -0.14
C VAL A 173 -4.54 7.04 -0.72
N GLN A 174 -5.40 6.17 -0.22
CA GLN A 174 -6.72 5.98 -0.77
C GLN A 174 -7.67 7.14 -0.47
N ILE A 175 -7.63 7.72 0.73
CA ILE A 175 -8.41 8.92 1.08
C ILE A 175 -7.96 10.12 0.22
N TRP A 176 -6.67 10.20 -0.10
CA TRP A 176 -6.08 11.29 -0.87
C TRP A 176 -5.89 10.97 -2.35
N ALA A 177 -6.51 9.90 -2.87
CA ALA A 177 -6.49 9.48 -4.27
C ALA A 177 -7.35 10.39 -5.17
N PHE A 178 -7.39 11.70 -4.89
CA PHE A 178 -8.14 12.66 -5.69
C PHE A 178 -7.50 12.83 -7.07
N PRO A 179 -8.31 13.06 -8.12
CA PRO A 179 -7.81 13.31 -9.45
C PRO A 179 -6.87 14.52 -9.42
N GLN A 180 -5.67 14.31 -9.96
CA GLN A 180 -4.68 15.37 -9.98
C GLN A 180 -4.97 16.33 -11.13
N MET A 181 -4.78 17.62 -10.83
CA MET A 181 -4.95 18.69 -11.82
C MET A 181 -3.78 18.69 -12.80
N ARG A 182 -4.05 19.17 -14.01
CA ARG A 182 -3.06 19.43 -15.05
C ARG A 182 -3.45 20.71 -15.77
N PHE A 183 -2.47 21.46 -16.24
CA PHE A 183 -2.71 22.69 -17.01
C PHE A 183 -2.35 22.45 -18.47
N CYS A 184 -3.31 22.72 -19.36
CA CYS A 184 -3.15 22.47 -20.79
C CYS A 184 -3.83 23.58 -21.61
N PRO A 185 -3.31 23.90 -22.81
CA PRO A 185 -4.03 24.73 -23.76
C PRO A 185 -5.32 24.04 -24.22
N ARG A 186 -6.34 24.84 -24.58
CA ARG A 186 -7.63 24.32 -25.06
C ARG A 186 -7.46 23.53 -26.36
N GLY A 187 -8.13 22.38 -26.47
CA GLY A 187 -8.21 21.57 -27.69
C GLY A 187 -7.06 20.56 -27.91
N PHE A 188 -6.14 20.40 -26.96
CA PHE A 188 -5.02 19.47 -27.10
C PHE A 188 -5.24 18.17 -26.33
N HIS A 189 -4.89 17.02 -26.92
CA HIS A 189 -4.99 15.68 -26.31
C HIS A 189 -3.69 15.13 -25.73
N ASP A 190 -3.81 14.40 -24.62
CA ASP A 190 -2.70 13.83 -23.84
C ASP A 190 -2.03 12.70 -24.64
N ALA A 191 -0.71 12.76 -24.80
CA ALA A 191 0.08 11.59 -25.19
C ALA A 191 0.51 10.86 -23.92
N LEU A 192 -0.41 10.12 -23.32
CA LEU A 192 -0.16 9.32 -22.11
C LEU A 192 0.07 7.84 -22.50
N PRO A 193 0.88 7.08 -21.73
CA PRO A 193 1.60 7.49 -20.51
C PRO A 193 2.82 8.37 -20.79
N LEU A 194 3.15 9.23 -19.83
CA LEU A 194 4.29 10.16 -19.90
C LEU A 194 5.21 9.94 -18.70
N MET A 195 6.53 10.10 -18.89
CA MET A 195 7.50 10.09 -17.78
C MET A 195 8.08 11.48 -17.58
N ASN A 196 8.47 11.79 -16.35
CA ASN A 196 9.19 13.02 -16.06
C ASN A 196 10.66 12.89 -16.53
N ASP A 197 11.00 13.58 -17.61
CA ASP A 197 12.37 13.68 -18.11
C ASP A 197 13.15 14.85 -17.48
N GLY A 198 12.57 15.52 -16.47
CA GLY A 198 13.13 16.71 -15.83
C GLY A 198 13.06 17.99 -16.67
N SER A 199 12.73 17.90 -17.96
CA SER A 199 12.49 19.08 -18.82
C SER A 199 11.09 19.68 -18.62
N GLN A 200 10.22 18.92 -17.96
CA GLN A 200 8.82 19.24 -17.69
C GLN A 200 8.59 19.79 -16.28
N THR A 201 9.64 19.95 -15.46
CA THR A 201 9.58 20.72 -14.22
C THR A 201 9.64 22.20 -14.58
N VAL A 202 8.52 22.90 -14.40
CA VAL A 202 8.36 24.30 -14.85
C VAL A 202 8.33 25.25 -13.67
N GLY A 203 7.84 24.80 -12.50
CA GLY A 203 7.80 25.61 -11.28
C GLY A 203 9.10 25.58 -10.47
N GLY A 204 9.90 24.53 -10.57
CA GLY A 204 11.02 24.29 -9.66
C GLY A 204 10.57 23.52 -8.43
N THR A 205 11.36 23.51 -7.35
CA THR A 205 10.98 22.79 -6.13
C THR A 205 9.79 23.47 -5.46
N TRP A 206 8.72 22.72 -5.21
CA TRP A 206 7.55 23.23 -4.50
C TRP A 206 7.90 23.74 -3.10
N ASP A 207 7.41 24.93 -2.76
CA ASP A 207 7.49 25.53 -1.43
C ASP A 207 6.08 25.85 -0.92
N GLY A 208 5.64 25.15 0.13
CA GLY A 208 4.33 25.36 0.74
C GLY A 208 4.13 26.76 1.35
N GLN A 209 5.18 27.57 1.49
CA GLN A 209 5.04 28.98 1.90
C GLN A 209 4.64 29.91 0.75
N ASP A 210 4.77 29.47 -0.50
CA ASP A 210 4.52 30.27 -1.69
C ASP A 210 3.11 30.07 -2.25
N ARG A 211 2.12 30.70 -1.61
CA ARG A 211 0.67 30.54 -1.91
C ARG A 211 0.25 30.79 -3.36
N TYR A 212 1.08 31.45 -4.17
CA TYR A 212 0.77 31.84 -5.55
C TYR A 212 1.73 31.24 -6.57
N HIS A 213 2.55 30.25 -6.20
CA HIS A 213 3.52 29.63 -7.08
C HIS A 213 2.85 29.14 -8.37
N TRP A 214 1.82 28.29 -8.30
CA TRP A 214 1.12 27.81 -9.49
C TRP A 214 0.47 28.93 -10.32
N ASN A 215 -0.06 29.98 -9.70
CA ASN A 215 -0.64 31.11 -10.45
C ASN A 215 0.44 31.86 -11.25
N ARG A 216 1.64 32.05 -10.67
CA ARG A 216 2.77 32.65 -11.38
C ARG A 216 3.32 31.73 -12.45
N THR A 217 3.49 30.44 -12.17
CA THR A 217 3.98 29.44 -13.13
C THR A 217 3.05 29.30 -14.33
N VAL A 218 1.74 29.17 -14.09
CA VAL A 218 0.73 29.10 -15.16
C VAL A 218 0.68 30.41 -15.95
N ARG A 219 0.73 31.57 -15.29
CA ARG A 219 0.76 32.87 -15.98
C ARG A 219 2.01 33.03 -16.83
N ALA A 220 3.19 32.74 -16.28
CA ALA A 220 4.46 32.83 -16.97
C ALA A 220 4.52 31.91 -18.20
N HIS A 221 3.93 30.71 -18.11
CA HIS A 221 4.02 29.71 -19.17
C HIS A 221 2.91 29.80 -20.23
N PHE A 222 1.70 30.22 -19.87
CA PHE A 222 0.56 30.27 -20.80
C PHE A 222 0.11 31.67 -21.19
N VAL A 223 0.44 32.71 -20.41
CA VAL A 223 -0.05 34.08 -20.62
C VAL A 223 1.09 35.00 -21.08
N ASP A 224 2.24 34.93 -20.43
CA ASP A 224 3.40 35.75 -20.80
C ASP A 224 4.15 35.10 -21.99
N LYS A 225 4.20 35.83 -23.11
CA LYS A 225 4.77 35.36 -24.39
C LYS A 225 6.31 35.32 -24.42
N SER A 226 6.99 35.39 -23.29
CA SER A 226 8.45 35.37 -23.22
C SER A 226 9.03 33.96 -23.45
N ASP A 227 8.22 32.91 -23.27
CA ASP A 227 8.61 31.55 -23.61
C ASP A 227 8.43 31.33 -25.14
N THR A 228 9.54 31.11 -25.84
CA THR A 228 9.56 30.90 -27.30
C THR A 228 9.21 29.47 -27.69
N ARG A 229 8.99 28.59 -26.70
CA ARG A 229 8.58 27.21 -26.92
C ARG A 229 7.14 27.16 -27.45
N PRO A 230 6.84 26.30 -28.43
CA PRO A 230 5.49 26.20 -28.98
C PRO A 230 4.50 25.72 -27.90
N LEU A 231 3.53 26.56 -27.57
CA LEU A 231 2.45 26.29 -26.59
C LEU A 231 1.71 24.96 -26.86
N SER A 232 1.73 24.47 -28.10
CA SER A 232 1.07 23.24 -28.53
C SER A 232 1.61 21.96 -27.87
N ASN A 233 2.84 21.99 -27.34
CA ASN A 233 3.54 20.79 -26.90
C ASN A 233 3.76 20.69 -25.38
N MET A 234 3.43 21.72 -24.59
CA MET A 234 3.76 21.72 -23.17
C MET A 234 2.50 21.80 -22.30
N ARG A 235 2.33 20.76 -21.49
CA ARG A 235 1.34 20.68 -20.41
C ARG A 235 2.11 20.69 -19.12
N ILE A 236 1.55 21.34 -18.12
CA ILE A 236 2.16 21.36 -16.80
C ILE A 236 1.44 20.35 -15.92
N TYR A 237 2.22 19.48 -15.30
CA TYR A 237 1.77 18.49 -14.33
C TYR A 237 2.35 18.88 -12.97
N PRO A 238 1.53 19.42 -12.05
CA PRO A 238 2.00 19.83 -10.73
C PRO A 238 2.78 18.78 -9.97
N CYS A 239 2.41 17.51 -10.15
CA CYS A 239 3.10 16.38 -9.54
C CYS A 239 4.59 16.27 -9.89
N PHE A 240 5.09 16.89 -10.96
CA PHE A 240 6.52 16.89 -11.26
C PHE A 240 7.35 17.81 -10.39
N ASP A 241 6.73 18.75 -9.68
CA ASP A 241 7.43 19.66 -8.78
C ASP A 241 7.43 19.13 -7.32
N THR A 242 6.94 17.90 -7.11
CA THR A 242 6.97 17.20 -5.81
C THR A 242 8.28 16.42 -5.63
N ALA A 243 8.88 16.50 -4.44
CA ALA A 243 10.03 15.68 -4.08
C ALA A 243 9.66 14.71 -2.96
N TRP A 244 9.80 13.41 -3.22
CA TRP A 244 9.68 12.38 -2.19
C TRP A 244 11.07 12.08 -1.62
N PRO A 245 11.26 12.03 -0.29
CA PRO A 245 12.57 11.80 0.31
C PRO A 245 13.27 10.49 -0.10
N LEU A 246 12.49 9.51 -0.59
CA LEU A 246 12.97 8.18 -0.98
C LEU A 246 12.94 7.93 -2.49
N ARG A 247 12.47 8.88 -3.29
CA ARG A 247 12.24 8.70 -4.73
C ARG A 247 12.75 9.88 -5.53
N ASP A 248 13.33 9.56 -6.67
CA ASP A 248 13.72 10.58 -7.65
C ASP A 248 12.48 11.09 -8.38
N VAL A 249 12.37 12.40 -8.53
CA VAL A 249 11.29 13.09 -9.25
C VAL A 249 11.17 12.63 -10.70
N THR A 250 12.28 12.18 -11.31
CA THR A 250 12.32 11.63 -12.67
C THR A 250 11.61 10.28 -12.82
N GLU A 251 11.36 9.57 -11.72
CA GLU A 251 10.62 8.29 -11.74
C GLU A 251 9.09 8.46 -11.80
N ILE A 252 8.61 9.69 -11.70
CA ILE A 252 7.17 9.99 -11.74
C ILE A 252 6.64 9.74 -13.16
N LYS A 253 5.58 8.94 -13.22
CA LYS A 253 4.84 8.67 -14.46
C LYS A 253 3.45 9.27 -14.37
N VAL A 254 3.04 9.94 -15.43
CA VAL A 254 1.67 10.39 -15.61
C VAL A 254 0.94 9.31 -16.39
N LEU A 255 -0.10 8.77 -15.77
CA LEU A 255 -0.97 7.76 -16.35
C LEU A 255 -2.30 8.41 -16.72
N PRO A 256 -2.98 7.91 -17.78
CA PRO A 256 -4.36 8.30 -18.02
C PRO A 256 -5.14 7.96 -16.78
N GLY A 257 -5.81 8.95 -16.19
CA GLY A 257 -6.58 8.78 -14.97
C GLY A 257 -7.72 7.79 -15.23
N HIS A 258 -7.45 6.51 -15.00
CA HIS A 258 -8.49 5.52 -14.81
C HIS A 258 -8.91 5.70 -13.38
N PHE A 259 -9.94 6.52 -13.17
CA PHE A 259 -10.75 6.35 -11.98
C PHE A 259 -11.13 4.87 -11.96
N GLY A 260 -10.71 4.14 -10.92
CA GLY A 260 -11.54 3.08 -10.38
C GLY A 260 -12.93 3.71 -10.26
N SER A 261 -13.84 3.23 -11.09
CA SER A 261 -15.10 3.89 -11.41
C SER A 261 -15.74 4.50 -10.16
N LEU A 262 -16.28 5.71 -10.26
CA LEU A 262 -17.15 6.33 -9.24
C LEU A 262 -18.34 5.43 -8.82
N THR A 263 -18.53 4.26 -9.44
CA THR A 263 -19.46 3.20 -9.05
C THR A 263 -18.93 2.20 -8.01
N GLU A 264 -17.66 2.27 -7.58
CA GLU A 264 -17.03 1.32 -6.64
C GLU A 264 -16.87 1.84 -5.20
N GLY A 265 -17.48 2.98 -4.84
CA GLY A 265 -17.40 3.49 -3.46
C GLY A 265 -17.77 2.45 -2.39
N ASN A 266 -18.78 1.61 -2.67
CA ASN A 266 -19.20 0.56 -1.74
C ASN A 266 -18.22 -0.63 -1.64
N THR A 267 -17.55 -1.02 -2.74
CA THR A 267 -16.55 -2.11 -2.72
C THR A 267 -15.24 -1.67 -2.11
N PHE A 268 -14.88 -0.40 -2.28
CA PHE A 268 -13.70 0.22 -1.70
C PHE A 268 -13.77 0.25 -0.16
N TRP A 269 -14.79 0.92 0.40
CA TRP A 269 -14.92 1.06 1.85
C TRP A 269 -15.10 -0.30 2.53
N SER A 270 -15.79 -1.24 1.88
CA SER A 270 -15.93 -2.60 2.39
C SER A 270 -14.62 -3.38 2.38
N ALA A 271 -13.76 -3.22 1.36
CA ALA A 271 -12.43 -3.83 1.33
C ALA A 271 -11.54 -3.29 2.45
N LEU A 272 -11.50 -1.96 2.63
CA LEU A 272 -10.72 -1.33 3.70
C LEU A 272 -11.23 -1.78 5.08
N VAL A 273 -12.54 -1.74 5.32
CA VAL A 273 -13.14 -2.25 6.58
C VAL A 273 -12.82 -3.72 6.81
N ALA A 274 -12.87 -4.56 5.76
CA ALA A 274 -12.52 -5.97 5.86
C ALA A 274 -11.04 -6.15 6.23
N MET A 275 -10.11 -5.36 5.67
CA MET A 275 -8.69 -5.41 6.03
C MET A 275 -8.46 -5.03 7.49
N TYR A 276 -9.08 -3.96 7.99
CA TYR A 276 -9.00 -3.57 9.40
C TYR A 276 -9.59 -4.64 10.33
N PHE A 277 -10.72 -5.23 9.96
CA PHE A 277 -11.34 -6.31 10.71
C PHE A 277 -10.43 -7.55 10.77
N LEU A 278 -9.88 -7.98 9.63
CA LEU A 278 -8.95 -9.11 9.55
C LEU A 278 -7.70 -8.87 10.38
N PHE A 279 -7.14 -7.65 10.33
CA PHE A 279 -5.99 -7.26 11.14
C PHE A 279 -6.32 -7.30 12.65
N GLY A 280 -7.45 -6.72 13.04
CA GLY A 280 -7.90 -6.70 14.44
C GLY A 280 -8.13 -8.11 14.98
N ALA A 281 -8.89 -8.94 14.26
CA ALA A 281 -9.16 -10.33 14.62
C ALA A 281 -7.87 -11.14 14.75
N THR A 282 -6.93 -10.97 13.81
CA THR A 282 -5.64 -11.67 13.82
C THR A 282 -4.75 -11.22 14.97
N SER A 283 -4.78 -9.92 15.32
CA SER A 283 -4.05 -9.37 16.46
C SER A 283 -4.53 -9.96 17.79
N VAL A 284 -5.85 -10.00 17.99
CA VAL A 284 -6.47 -10.62 19.17
C VAL A 284 -6.10 -12.10 19.26
N ALA A 285 -6.13 -12.82 18.14
CA ALA A 285 -5.84 -14.25 18.11
C ALA A 285 -4.34 -14.55 18.37
N ASN A 286 -3.42 -13.80 17.76
CA ASN A 286 -1.98 -13.91 18.03
C ASN A 286 -1.66 -13.59 19.50
N LEU A 287 -2.26 -12.54 20.07
CA LEU A 287 -2.08 -12.19 21.48
C LEU A 287 -2.60 -13.29 22.40
N SER A 288 -3.79 -13.82 22.11
CA SER A 288 -4.39 -14.93 22.86
C SER A 288 -3.50 -16.16 22.87
N ILE A 289 -2.93 -16.53 21.72
CA ILE A 289 -1.98 -17.65 21.61
C ILE A 289 -0.71 -17.36 22.42
N ALA A 290 -0.15 -16.15 22.32
CA ALA A 290 1.04 -15.76 23.07
C ALA A 290 0.83 -15.87 24.61
N VAL A 291 -0.33 -15.41 25.11
CA VAL A 291 -0.69 -15.50 26.53
C VAL A 291 -0.94 -16.95 26.98
N VAL A 292 -1.65 -17.74 26.18
CA VAL A 292 -1.86 -19.18 26.49
C VAL A 292 -0.52 -19.91 26.52
N MET A 293 0.39 -19.54 25.62
CA MET A 293 1.71 -20.11 25.57
C MET A 293 2.57 -19.63 26.75
N SER A 294 2.47 -18.40 27.25
CA SER A 294 3.35 -17.94 28.33
C SER A 294 3.09 -18.61 29.70
N LYS A 295 1.93 -19.24 29.91
CA LYS A 295 1.60 -19.89 31.20
C LYS A 295 2.28 -21.26 31.40
N PRO A 296 2.90 -21.52 32.57
CA PRO A 296 3.47 -22.82 32.92
C PRO A 296 2.34 -23.81 33.30
N GLY A 297 2.08 -24.81 32.44
CA GLY A 297 1.02 -25.82 32.65
C GLY A 297 0.47 -26.47 31.39
N ARG A 298 1.24 -26.52 30.30
CA ARG A 298 0.77 -26.86 28.95
C ARG A 298 0.61 -28.37 28.68
N ARG A 299 -0.46 -28.99 29.18
CA ARG A 299 -0.91 -30.31 28.66
C ARG A 299 -2.26 -30.28 27.94
N LEU A 300 -3.15 -29.34 28.26
CA LEU A 300 -4.51 -29.36 27.71
C LEU A 300 -4.61 -28.97 26.23
N PHE A 301 -3.92 -27.90 25.79
CA PHE A 301 -4.03 -27.40 24.40
C PHE A 301 -3.31 -28.28 23.38
N ALA A 302 -2.25 -28.99 23.78
CA ALA A 302 -1.54 -29.93 22.92
C ALA A 302 -2.34 -31.25 22.71
N MET A 303 -3.05 -31.72 23.75
CA MET A 303 -3.88 -32.93 23.66
C MET A 303 -5.20 -32.69 22.90
N MET A 304 -5.90 -31.58 23.14
CA MET A 304 -7.18 -31.31 22.47
C MET A 304 -7.02 -31.17 20.95
N ARG A 305 -5.86 -30.70 20.48
CA ARG A 305 -5.61 -30.41 19.06
C ARG A 305 -5.23 -31.63 18.23
N LEU A 306 -4.53 -32.60 18.80
CA LEU A 306 -4.19 -33.85 18.10
C LEU A 306 -5.40 -34.77 17.97
N HIS A 307 -6.26 -34.82 18.99
CA HIS A 307 -7.37 -35.78 19.02
C HIS A 307 -8.57 -35.36 18.16
N TYR A 308 -8.86 -34.06 18.06
CA TYR A 308 -9.95 -33.55 17.21
C TYR A 308 -9.57 -33.53 15.73
N PHE A 309 -8.30 -33.27 15.41
CA PHE A 309 -7.83 -33.17 14.02
C PHE A 309 -7.40 -34.49 13.41
N SER A 310 -6.91 -35.47 14.18
CA SER A 310 -6.77 -36.84 13.65
C SER A 310 -8.13 -37.38 13.20
N LYS A 311 -9.19 -37.02 13.93
CA LYS A 311 -10.57 -37.37 13.62
C LYS A 311 -11.13 -36.60 12.40
N PHE A 312 -10.81 -35.31 12.27
CA PHE A 312 -11.20 -34.51 11.10
C PHE A 312 -10.52 -34.95 9.80
N TRP A 313 -9.27 -35.43 9.86
CA TRP A 313 -8.56 -36.01 8.71
C TRP A 313 -8.84 -37.51 8.51
N SER A 314 -9.33 -38.25 9.52
CA SER A 314 -9.72 -39.65 9.37
C SER A 314 -11.12 -39.83 8.78
N ASP A 315 -12.04 -38.88 9.01
CA ASP A 315 -13.47 -39.12 8.77
C ASP A 315 -14.03 -38.54 7.46
N ALA A 316 -13.20 -38.12 6.50
CA ALA A 316 -13.72 -37.81 5.16
C ALA A 316 -12.70 -38.09 4.04
N ASN A 317 -12.96 -39.18 3.31
CA ASN A 317 -12.50 -39.52 1.94
C ASN A 317 -11.37 -40.55 1.72
N ALA A 318 -11.04 -41.41 2.69
CA ALA A 318 -10.24 -42.60 2.39
C ALA A 318 -11.03 -43.74 1.70
N HIS A 319 -12.37 -43.67 1.66
CA HIS A 319 -13.23 -44.75 1.11
C HIS A 319 -13.90 -44.45 -0.25
N ARG A 320 -13.50 -43.39 -0.97
CA ARG A 320 -14.04 -43.09 -2.32
C ARG A 320 -13.01 -42.98 -3.45
N LEU A 321 -11.85 -43.61 -3.28
CA LEU A 321 -10.93 -43.94 -4.38
C LEU A 321 -10.63 -45.45 -4.36
N GLY A 322 -11.69 -46.26 -4.29
CA GLY A 322 -11.66 -47.63 -4.79
C GLY A 322 -11.72 -47.59 -6.31
N LEU A 323 -10.63 -47.18 -6.97
CA LEU A 323 -10.44 -47.47 -8.38
C LEU A 323 -10.12 -48.96 -8.49
N SER A 324 -11.06 -49.65 -9.12
CA SER A 324 -11.06 -51.04 -9.50
C SER A 324 -9.71 -51.49 -10.08
N GLN A 325 -9.01 -52.39 -9.38
CA GLN A 325 -8.17 -53.35 -10.07
C GLN A 325 -9.10 -54.34 -10.79
N VAL A 326 -9.36 -54.06 -12.06
CA VAL A 326 -9.93 -55.04 -12.99
C VAL A 326 -8.85 -56.09 -13.25
N ARG A 327 -9.11 -57.27 -12.71
CA ARG A 327 -8.41 -58.52 -13.03
C ARG A 327 -9.05 -59.04 -14.33
N TYR A 328 -8.31 -59.04 -15.43
CA TYR A 328 -8.69 -59.81 -16.62
C TYR A 328 -8.07 -61.23 -16.52
N PRO A 329 -8.74 -62.23 -17.11
CA PRO A 329 -8.44 -63.65 -16.96
C PRO A 329 -7.11 -64.09 -17.57
#